data_AF-A0A1H9FCS0-F1
#
_entry.id   AF-A0A1H9FCS0-F1
#
_cell.length_a   1.000
_cell.length_b   1.000
_cell.length_c   1.000
_cell.angle_alpha   90.00
_cell.angle_beta   90.00
_cell.angle_gamma   90.00
#
_symmetry.space_group_name_H-M   'P 1'
#
loop_
_entity.id
_entity.type
_entity.pdbx_description
1 polymer ?
#
loop_
_entity_poly.entity_id
_entity_poly.type
_entity_poly.pdbx_seq_one_letter_code
_entity_poly.pdbx_strand_id
1 'polypeptide(L)'
;MIDLDPTTLGLEFGGGAVIGGVIGFAAKKIAKLLAIIVGVQLMVFRYLESQGIVVVDWNRLSAGVLKTQERAQGAADIHWLESIVSTLSIGAGFTGGFLIGFKRG
;
A
#
# COMPACT_ATOMS: atom_id res chain seq x y z
N MET A 1 8.05 -35.28 3.31
CA MET A 1 6.58 -35.14 3.31
C MET A 1 6.30 -34.09 4.37
N ILE A 2 5.81 -32.91 3.98
CA ILE A 2 5.50 -31.85 4.95
C ILE A 2 4.19 -32.26 5.61
N ASP A 3 4.26 -32.70 6.87
CA ASP A 3 3.08 -32.90 7.71
C ASP A 3 2.50 -31.51 8.01
N LEU A 4 1.60 -31.06 7.13
CA LEU A 4 0.80 -29.86 7.30
C LEU A 4 -0.31 -30.20 8.31
N ASP A 5 0.02 -30.12 9.60
CA ASP A 5 -0.97 -30.22 10.66
C ASP A 5 -1.93 -29.01 10.54
N PRO A 6 -3.23 -29.20 10.27
CA PRO A 6 -4.18 -28.10 10.06
C PRO A 6 -4.27 -27.16 11.28
N THR A 7 -3.87 -27.64 12.45
CA THR A 7 -3.87 -26.89 13.70
C THR A 7 -2.72 -25.88 13.77
N THR A 8 -1.51 -26.26 13.35
CA THR A 8 -0.35 -25.36 13.31
C THR A 8 -0.49 -24.35 12.17
N LEU A 9 -1.03 -24.78 11.03
CA LEU A 9 -1.41 -23.86 9.95
C LEU A 9 -2.45 -22.83 10.41
N GLY A 10 -3.51 -23.26 11.09
CA GLY A 10 -4.54 -22.33 11.58
C GLY A 10 -3.98 -21.27 12.53
N LEU A 11 -3.02 -21.64 13.38
CA LEU A 11 -2.39 -20.74 14.33
C LEU A 11 -1.43 -19.74 13.65
N GLU A 12 -0.62 -20.19 12.70
CA GLU A 12 0.29 -19.33 11.93
C GLU A 12 -0.46 -18.37 11.01
N PHE A 13 -1.50 -18.85 10.32
CA PHE A 13 -2.37 -18.01 9.49
C PHE A 13 -3.17 -17.01 10.33
N GLY A 14 -3.69 -17.44 11.48
CA GLY A 14 -4.44 -16.59 12.41
C GLY A 14 -3.58 -15.47 13.00
N GLY A 15 -2.35 -15.80 13.42
CA GLY A 15 -1.37 -14.83 13.89
C GLY A 15 -1.01 -13.80 12.82
N GLY A 16 -0.73 -14.27 11.58
CA GLY A 16 -0.49 -13.40 10.44
C GLY A 16 -1.65 -12.45 10.15
N ALA A 17 -2.90 -12.94 10.21
CA ALA A 17 -4.09 -12.14 9.96
C ALA A 17 -4.33 -11.04 11.00
N VAL A 18 -4.05 -11.30 12.28
CA VAL A 18 -4.17 -10.28 13.33
C VAL A 18 -3.14 -9.16 13.11
N ILE A 19 -1.88 -9.53 12.88
CA ILE A 19 -0.79 -8.57 12.62
C ILE A 19 -1.09 -7.77 11.36
N GLY A 20 -1.46 -8.45 10.27
CA GLY A 20 -1.89 -7.83 9.03
C GLY A 20 -3.02 -6.84 9.27
N GLY A 21 -4.04 -7.21 10.04
CA GLY A 21 -5.18 -6.35 10.38
C GLY A 21 -4.81 -5.08 11.11
N VAL A 22 -3.94 -5.16 12.12
CA VAL A 22 -3.46 -3.97 12.86
C VAL A 22 -2.67 -3.05 11.94
N ILE A 23 -1.77 -3.62 11.12
CA ILE A 23 -0.95 -2.86 10.17
C ILE A 23 -1.83 -2.21 9.10
N GLY A 24 -2.79 -2.94 8.54
CA GLY A 24 -3.72 -2.43 7.54
C GLY A 24 -4.56 -1.26 8.06
N PHE A 25 -5.03 -1.36 9.31
CA PHE A 25 -5.75 -0.28 9.98
C PHE A 25 -4.89 0.98 10.15
N ALA A 26 -3.64 0.82 10.59
CA ALA A 26 -2.70 1.94 10.72
C ALA A 26 -2.35 2.55 9.36
N ALA A 27 -2.12 1.72 8.34
CA ALA A 27 -1.80 2.14 6.99
C ALA A 27 -2.88 3.05 6.40
N LYS A 28 -4.17 2.76 6.63
CA LYS A 28 -5.25 3.63 6.15
C LYS A 28 -5.25 5.02 6.78
N LYS A 29 -4.93 5.13 8.07
CA LYS A 29 -4.81 6.45 8.72
C LYS A 29 -3.67 7.27 8.12
N ILE A 30 -2.53 6.63 7.89
CA ILE A 30 -1.37 7.27 7.25
C ILE A 30 -1.73 7.69 5.82
N ALA A 31 -2.41 6.82 5.05
CA ALA A 31 -2.85 7.13 3.70
C ALA A 31 -3.81 8.33 3.66
N LYS A 32 -4.78 8.41 4.58
CA LYS A 32 -5.67 9.58 4.72
C LYS A 32 -4.89 10.86 5.02
N LEU A 33 -3.92 10.80 5.93
CA LEU A 33 -3.09 11.96 6.27
C LEU A 33 -2.26 12.45 5.07
N LEU A 34 -1.60 11.52 4.37
CA LEU A 34 -0.83 11.85 3.17
C LEU A 34 -1.71 12.42 2.05
N ALA A 35 -2.91 11.86 1.84
CA ALA A 35 -3.86 12.37 0.86
C ALA A 35 -4.26 13.83 1.17
N ILE A 36 -4.47 14.18 2.44
CA ILE A 36 -4.76 15.56 2.86
C ILE A 36 -3.56 16.47 2.57
N ILE A 37 -2.36 16.09 3.00
CA ILE A 37 -1.14 16.91 2.80
C ILE A 37 -0.90 17.17 1.32
N VAL A 38 -0.94 16.13 0.48
CA VAL A 38 -0.75 16.26 -0.97
C VAL A 38 -1.86 17.10 -1.60
N GLY A 39 -3.13 16.87 -1.20
CA GLY A 39 -4.26 17.64 -1.71
C GLY A 39 -4.15 19.14 -1.41
N VAL A 40 -3.77 19.50 -0.18
CA VAL A 40 -3.53 20.89 0.22
C VAL A 40 -2.37 21.49 -0.58
N GLN A 41 -1.26 20.76 -0.75
CA GLN A 41 -0.12 21.22 -1.54
C GLN A 41 -0.51 21.52 -3.00
N LEU A 42 -1.31 20.65 -3.61
CA LEU A 42 -1.82 20.86 -4.98
C LEU A 42 -2.78 22.05 -5.05
N MET A 43 -3.62 22.25 -4.03
CA MET A 43 -4.49 23.42 -3.95
C MET A 43 -3.68 24.73 -3.88
N VAL A 44 -2.60 24.76 -3.11
CA VAL A 44 -1.69 25.92 -3.04
C VAL A 44 -1.05 26.19 -4.40
N PHE A 45 -0.57 25.16 -5.10
CA PHE A 45 0.00 25.35 -6.44
C PHE A 45 -1.03 25.85 -7.46
N ARG A 46 -2.25 25.33 -7.43
CA ARG A 46 -3.35 25.82 -8.28
C ARG A 46 -3.71 27.28 -7.98
N TYR A 47 -3.67 27.68 -6.72
CA TYR A 47 -3.91 29.06 -6.31
C TYR A 47 -2.80 30.00 -6.82
N LEU A 48 -1.52 29.65 -6.63
CA LEU A 48 -0.40 30.44 -7.13
C LEU A 48 -0.40 30.55 -8.66
N GLU A 49 -0.83 29.50 -9.35
CA GLU A 49 -1.05 29.52 -10.79
C GLU A 49 -2.16 30.49 -11.19
N SER A 50 -3.28 30.53 -10.47
CA SER A 50 -4.36 31.49 -10.74
C SER A 50 -3.94 32.94 -10.54
N GLN A 51 -2.99 33.20 -9.64
CA GLN A 51 -2.42 34.52 -9.40
C GLN A 51 -1.32 34.90 -10.40
N GLY A 52 -0.96 33.99 -11.33
CA GLY A 52 0.11 34.20 -12.29
C GLY A 52 1.51 34.19 -11.70
N ILE A 53 1.69 33.71 -10.46
CA ILE A 53 2.98 33.69 -9.76
C ILE A 53 3.82 32.48 -10.22
N VAL A 54 3.17 31.35 -10.51
CA VAL A 54 3.81 30.08 -10.90
C VAL A 54 3.07 29.48 -12.10
N VAL A 55 3.78 28.79 -13.00
CA VAL A 55 3.17 27.96 -14.06
C VAL A 55 3.30 26.50 -13.67
N VAL A 56 2.19 25.77 -13.63
CA VAL A 56 2.16 24.35 -13.25
C VAL A 56 1.89 23.48 -14.48
N ASP A 57 2.83 22.61 -14.83
CA ASP A 57 2.64 21.64 -15.92
C ASP A 57 1.90 20.40 -15.41
N TRP A 58 0.57 20.44 -15.53
CA TRP A 58 -0.33 19.35 -15.13
C TRP A 58 -0.10 18.04 -15.88
N ASN A 59 0.42 18.10 -17.12
CA ASN A 59 0.71 16.91 -17.92
C ASN A 59 1.95 16.19 -17.37
N ARG A 60 3.00 16.93 -17.04
CA ARG A 60 4.19 16.37 -16.38
C ARG A 60 3.89 15.84 -14.99
N LEU A 61 3.04 16.53 -14.23
CA LEU A 61 2.62 16.06 -12.91
C LEU A 61 1.93 14.69 -13.00
N SER A 62 0.98 14.55 -13.93
CA SER A 62 0.25 13.29 -14.17
C SER A 62 1.17 12.17 -14.67
N ALA A 63 2.07 12.49 -15.62
CA ALA A 63 3.07 11.54 -16.11
C ALA A 63 4.06 11.08 -15.03
N GLY A 64 4.39 11.96 -14.07
CA GLY A 64 5.23 11.62 -12.92
C GLY A 64 4.55 10.60 -12.00
N VAL A 65 3.24 10.73 -11.77
CA VAL A 65 2.45 9.77 -10.99
C VAL A 65 2.39 8.42 -11.71
N LEU A 66 2.09 8.40 -13.02
CA LEU A 66 2.04 7.18 -13.82
C LEU A 66 3.39 6.45 -13.83
N LYS A 67 4.50 7.15 -14.06
CA LYS A 67 5.85 6.55 -14.01
C LYS A 67 6.20 6.02 -12.62
N THR A 68 5.69 6.63 -11.55
CA THR A 68 5.91 6.14 -10.18
C THR A 68 5.12 4.85 -9.95
N GLN A 69 3.89 4.78 -10.44
CA GLN A 69 3.08 3.58 -10.41
C GLN A 69 3.71 2.44 -11.23
N GLU A 70 4.15 2.72 -12.46
CA GLU A 70 4.87 1.75 -13.31
C GLU A 70 6.14 1.23 -12.64
N ARG A 71 6.92 2.10 -11.97
CA ARG A 71 8.09 1.66 -11.19
C ARG A 71 7.74 0.83 -9.97
N ALA A 72 6.66 1.17 -9.27
CA ALA A 72 6.19 0.39 -8.13
C ALA A 72 5.70 -1.01 -8.57
N GLN A 73 5.08 -1.11 -9.75
CA GLN A 73 4.70 -2.37 -10.37
C GLN A 73 5.93 -3.14 -10.90
N GLY A 74 6.89 -2.49 -11.55
CA GLY A 74 8.12 -3.17 -11.99
C GLY A 74 9.01 -3.63 -10.83
N ALA A 75 9.01 -2.91 -9.70
CA ALA A 75 9.63 -3.36 -8.46
C ALA A 75 8.80 -4.45 -7.75
N ALA A 76 7.52 -4.61 -8.12
CA ALA A 76 6.67 -5.72 -7.69
C ALA A 76 7.19 -7.06 -8.21
N ASP A 77 7.70 -7.06 -9.44
CA ASP A 77 7.65 -8.24 -10.29
C ASP A 77 8.71 -9.32 -10.05
N ILE A 78 9.75 -9.14 -9.20
CA ILE A 78 10.81 -10.17 -9.13
C ILE A 78 11.28 -10.55 -7.72
N HIS A 79 11.65 -9.62 -6.82
CA HIS A 79 12.40 -10.02 -5.61
C HIS A 79 11.57 -10.29 -4.33
N TRP A 80 10.54 -9.51 -4.04
CA TRP A 80 9.71 -9.71 -2.84
C TRP A 80 8.54 -10.65 -3.09
N LEU A 81 8.03 -10.74 -4.34
CA LEU A 81 7.01 -11.73 -4.68
C LEU A 81 7.55 -13.15 -4.49
N GLU A 82 8.79 -13.46 -4.89
CA GLU A 82 9.44 -14.74 -4.57
C GLU A 82 9.57 -14.97 -3.05
N SER A 83 9.85 -13.92 -2.28
CA SER A 83 9.94 -13.99 -0.82
C SER A 83 8.57 -14.22 -0.16
N ILE A 84 7.49 -13.65 -0.70
CA ILE A 84 6.12 -13.88 -0.25
C ILE A 84 5.63 -15.27 -0.70
N VAL A 85 5.98 -15.70 -1.91
CA VAL A 85 5.68 -17.03 -2.45
C VAL A 85 6.34 -18.12 -1.60
N SER A 86 7.59 -17.94 -1.21
CA SER A 86 8.29 -18.86 -0.30
C SER A 86 7.77 -18.82 1.15
N THR A 87 7.09 -17.74 1.55
CA THR A 87 6.49 -17.56 2.89
C THR A 87 4.95 -17.65 2.84
N LEU A 88 4.37 -18.23 1.77
CA LEU A 88 2.94 -18.14 1.41
C LEU A 88 1.97 -18.62 2.50
N SER A 89 2.37 -19.62 3.29
CA SER A 89 1.58 -20.09 4.44
C SER A 89 1.32 -18.95 5.44
N ILE A 90 2.33 -18.12 5.73
CA ILE A 90 2.17 -16.96 6.62
C ILE A 90 1.62 -15.75 5.85
N GLY A 91 1.98 -15.62 4.57
CA GLY A 91 1.61 -14.48 3.71
C GLY A 91 0.13 -14.38 3.37
N ALA A 92 -0.58 -15.51 3.22
CA ALA A 92 -2.01 -15.51 2.92
C ALA A 92 -2.86 -15.03 4.10
N GLY A 93 -2.54 -15.47 5.32
CA GLY A 93 -3.17 -14.97 6.54
C GLY A 93 -2.92 -13.48 6.73
N PHE A 94 -1.67 -13.04 6.59
CA PHE A 94 -1.29 -11.63 6.65
C PHE A 94 -2.03 -10.76 5.64
N THR A 95 -2.06 -11.15 4.37
CA THR A 95 -2.69 -10.34 3.31
C THR A 95 -4.20 -10.24 3.54
N GLY A 96 -4.86 -11.33 3.92
CA GLY A 96 -6.28 -11.33 4.26
C GLY A 96 -6.58 -10.42 5.46
N GLY A 97 -5.78 -10.53 6.52
CA GLY A 97 -5.84 -9.65 7.68
C GLY A 97 -5.64 -8.18 7.32
N PHE A 98 -4.59 -7.88 6.54
CA PHE A 98 -4.24 -6.55 6.07
C PHE A 98 -5.36 -5.90 5.27
N LEU A 99 -5.95 -6.60 4.31
CA LEU A 99 -7.06 -6.06 3.53
C LEU A 99 -8.28 -5.76 4.40
N ILE A 100 -8.60 -6.64 5.36
CA ILE A 100 -9.71 -6.42 6.31
C ILE A 100 -9.42 -5.22 7.22
N GLY A 101 -8.22 -5.14 7.79
CA GLY A 101 -7.77 -4.03 8.62
C GLY A 101 -7.79 -2.70 7.86
N PHE A 102 -7.26 -2.70 6.64
CA PHE A 102 -7.28 -1.56 5.73
C PHE A 102 -8.70 -1.15 5.35
N LYS A 103 -9.61 -2.10 5.10
CA LYS A 103 -11.02 -1.75 4.83
C LYS A 103 -11.68 -1.06 6.05
N ARG A 104 -11.35 -1.51 7.26
CA ARG A 104 -11.93 -1.01 8.53
C ARG A 104 -11.26 0.25 9.12
N GLY A 105 -10.04 0.62 8.71
CA GLY A 105 -9.35 1.87 9.12
C GLY A 105 -9.92 3.15 8.52
#